data_AF-A0A6C0KR25-F1
#
_entry.id   AF-A0A6C0KR25-F1
#
_cell.length_a   1.000
_cell.length_b   1.000
_cell.length_c   1.000
_cell.angle_alpha   90.00
_cell.angle_beta   90.00
_cell.angle_gamma   90.00
#
_symmetry.space_group_name_H-M   'P 1'
#
loop_
_entity.id
_entity.type
_entity.pdbx_description
1 polymer ?
#
loop_
_entity_poly.entity_id
_entity_poly.type
_entity_poly.pdbx_seq_one_letter_code
_entity_poly.pdbx_strand_id
1 'polypeptide(L)'
;MKLELLILLITVLVLVNTYFEGKLLRKLKKYEKYYKMVFFAFVGLCIYLYIKKDPNNYKDFVTNSNGYIKYLPIDRNTASIITPIIDFTSSSISKELNNNINVYNNPNIRKSVTFSNPNHNLSKQQQKILYSGNTSTKRSVSETKKKYVAASQNWHCKQCQKQLPAWFEVDHVIKLEYGGSNAIDNLEALCRDCHGRKTACENL
;
A
#
# COMPACT_ATOMS: atom_id res chain seq x y z
N MET A 1 -18.78 34.80 -12.86
CA MET A 1 -17.93 35.98 -12.51
C MET A 1 -16.51 35.65 -12.01
N LYS A 2 -16.06 34.39 -11.87
CA LYS A 2 -14.73 34.10 -11.30
C LYS A 2 -13.69 33.60 -12.30
N LEU A 3 -14.12 32.90 -13.34
CA LEU A 3 -13.20 32.25 -14.27
C LEU A 3 -12.70 33.24 -15.35
N GLU A 4 -13.58 34.10 -15.87
CA GLU A 4 -13.21 35.16 -16.83
C GLU A 4 -12.23 36.18 -16.23
N LEU A 5 -12.45 36.62 -14.98
CA LEU A 5 -11.51 37.50 -14.27
C LEU A 5 -10.15 36.83 -14.05
N LEU A 6 -10.12 35.52 -13.80
CA LEU A 6 -8.89 34.75 -13.61
C LEU A 6 -8.11 34.61 -14.93
N ILE A 7 -8.80 34.39 -16.05
CA ILE A 7 -8.18 34.39 -17.39
C ILE A 7 -7.61 35.76 -17.73
N LEU A 8 -8.34 36.85 -17.43
CA LEU A 8 -7.88 38.22 -17.66
C LEU A 8 -6.67 38.56 -16.77
N LEU A 9 -6.67 38.14 -15.50
CA LEU A 9 -5.54 38.31 -14.60
C LEU A 9 -4.29 37.57 -15.10
N ILE A 10 -4.44 36.32 -15.54
CA ILE A 10 -3.31 35.50 -16.03
C ILE A 10 -2.74 36.09 -17.31
N THR A 11 -3.59 36.51 -18.25
CA THR A 11 -3.15 37.10 -19.53
C THR A 11 -2.41 38.43 -19.32
N VAL A 12 -2.91 39.31 -18.44
CA VAL A 12 -2.21 40.55 -18.05
C VAL A 12 -0.87 40.23 -17.37
N LEU A 13 -0.84 39.25 -16.47
CA LEU A 13 0.38 38.85 -15.76
C LEU A 13 1.45 38.30 -16.73
N VAL A 14 1.04 37.53 -17.75
CA VAL A 14 1.94 37.03 -18.79
C VAL A 14 2.47 38.19 -19.66
N LEU A 15 1.60 39.12 -20.09
CA LEU A 15 1.98 40.31 -20.86
C LEU A 15 2.98 41.20 -20.13
N VAL A 16 2.75 41.48 -18.85
CA VAL A 16 3.68 42.23 -18.01
C VAL A 16 4.99 41.47 -17.85
N ASN A 17 4.94 40.15 -17.71
CA ASN A 17 6.14 39.34 -17.57
C ASN A 17 7.00 39.29 -18.85
N THR A 18 6.37 39.24 -20.04
CA THR A 18 7.09 39.39 -21.32
C THR A 18 7.66 40.79 -21.50
N TYR A 19 6.91 41.84 -21.11
CA TYR A 19 7.37 43.23 -21.20
C TYR A 19 8.61 43.52 -20.33
N PHE A 20 8.70 42.92 -19.14
CA PHE A 20 9.85 43.08 -18.24
C PHE A 20 10.93 42.00 -18.39
N GLU A 21 10.97 41.28 -19.52
CA GLU A 21 11.99 40.26 -19.84
C GLU A 21 12.20 39.21 -18.72
N GLY A 22 11.12 38.79 -18.04
CA GLY A 22 11.19 37.81 -16.95
C GLY A 22 11.88 38.29 -15.66
N LYS A 23 12.25 39.57 -15.55
CA LYS A 23 12.89 40.16 -14.35
C LYS A 23 11.94 40.12 -13.14
N LEU A 24 10.63 40.14 -13.39
CA LEU A 24 9.57 40.03 -12.39
C LEU A 24 9.51 38.62 -11.79
N LEU A 25 9.51 37.58 -12.63
CA LEU A 25 9.64 36.18 -12.19
C LEU A 25 10.94 35.92 -11.42
N ARG A 26 12.06 36.54 -11.84
CA ARG A 26 13.35 36.40 -11.17
C ARG A 26 13.34 37.02 -9.75
N LYS A 27 12.66 38.16 -9.57
CA LYS A 27 12.41 38.73 -8.24
C LYS A 27 11.48 37.84 -7.40
N LEU A 28 10.44 37.25 -7.98
CA LEU A 28 9.54 36.32 -7.31
C LEU A 28 10.26 35.05 -6.80
N LYS A 29 11.14 34.47 -7.63
CA LYS A 29 11.98 33.32 -7.24
C LYS A 29 12.92 33.66 -6.07
N LYS A 30 13.41 34.89 -5.95
CA LYS A 30 14.26 35.32 -4.82
C LYS A 30 13.53 35.20 -3.47
N TYR A 31 12.20 35.33 -3.46
CA TYR A 31 11.38 35.24 -2.24
C TYR A 31 10.78 33.85 -2.00
N GLU A 32 11.20 32.82 -2.74
CA GLU A 32 10.67 31.46 -2.63
C GLU A 32 10.68 30.93 -1.18
N LYS A 33 11.71 31.27 -0.41
CA LYS A 33 11.83 30.94 1.02
C LYS A 33 10.63 31.45 1.83
N TYR A 34 10.19 32.68 1.60
CA TYR A 34 9.12 33.32 2.38
C TYR A 34 7.75 32.74 2.04
N TYR A 35 7.46 32.51 0.75
CA TYR A 35 6.20 31.87 0.37
C TYR A 35 6.08 30.43 0.88
N LYS A 36 7.19 29.67 0.94
CA LYS A 36 7.22 28.35 1.59
C LYS A 36 6.90 28.43 3.09
N MET A 37 7.51 29.38 3.82
CA MET A 37 7.21 29.56 5.25
C MET A 37 5.75 29.93 5.49
N VAL A 38 5.21 30.88 4.72
CA VAL A 38 3.81 31.30 4.80
C VAL A 38 2.87 30.12 4.50
N PHE A 39 3.21 29.30 3.51
CA PHE A 39 2.43 28.10 3.18
C PHE A 39 2.38 27.11 4.33
N PHE A 40 3.53 26.78 4.95
CA PHE A 40 3.55 25.87 6.10
C PHE A 40 2.79 26.44 7.30
N ALA A 41 2.94 27.75 7.58
CA ALA A 41 2.18 28.41 8.64
C ALA A 41 0.67 28.38 8.37
N PHE A 42 0.26 28.62 7.13
CA PHE A 42 -1.14 28.56 6.72
C PHE A 42 -1.72 27.15 6.86
N VAL A 43 -1.01 26.12 6.38
CA VAL A 43 -1.44 24.73 6.53
C VAL A 43 -1.55 24.34 8.01
N GLY A 44 -0.56 24.73 8.84
CA GLY A 44 -0.60 24.49 10.28
C GLY A 44 -1.78 25.18 10.96
N LEU A 45 -2.07 26.43 10.61
CA LEU A 45 -3.22 27.17 11.11
C LEU A 45 -4.55 26.51 10.70
N CYS A 46 -4.67 26.06 9.46
CA CYS A 46 -5.86 25.36 8.96
C CYS A 46 -6.11 24.07 9.76
N ILE A 47 -5.07 23.27 9.99
CA ILE A 47 -5.18 22.04 10.78
C ILE A 47 -5.55 22.38 12.23
N TYR A 48 -4.91 23.39 12.83
CA TYR A 48 -5.21 23.83 14.20
C TYR A 48 -6.67 24.28 14.35
N LEU A 49 -7.17 25.11 13.45
CA LEU A 49 -8.55 25.60 13.46
C LEU A 49 -9.55 24.46 13.23
N TYR A 50 -9.20 23.49 12.37
CA TYR A 50 -10.03 22.32 12.12
C TYR A 50 -10.19 21.44 13.36
N ILE A 51 -9.08 21.09 14.03
CA ILE A 51 -9.10 20.30 15.27
C ILE A 51 -9.84 21.06 16.39
N LYS A 52 -9.66 22.38 16.47
CA LYS A 52 -10.35 23.21 17.47
C LYS A 52 -11.86 23.31 17.23
N LYS A 53 -12.30 23.29 15.97
CA LYS A 53 -13.72 23.39 15.59
C LYS A 53 -14.48 22.09 15.81
N ASP A 54 -13.86 20.94 15.50
CA ASP A 54 -14.46 19.61 15.61
C ASP A 54 -13.55 18.62 16.36
N PRO A 55 -13.46 18.70 17.70
CA PRO A 55 -12.54 17.87 18.49
C PRO A 55 -12.89 16.37 18.50
N ASN A 56 -14.13 16.01 18.13
CA ASN A 56 -14.59 14.62 18.15
C ASN A 56 -14.42 13.90 16.80
N ASN A 57 -14.33 14.65 15.69
CA ASN A 57 -14.38 14.09 14.32
C ASN A 57 -13.06 14.19 13.55
N TYR A 58 -11.97 14.67 14.17
CA TYR A 58 -10.66 14.71 13.51
C TYR A 58 -10.18 13.31 13.09
N LYS A 59 -10.61 12.26 13.82
CA LYS A 59 -10.31 10.86 13.50
C LYS A 59 -10.94 10.45 12.16
N ASP A 60 -12.20 10.83 11.93
CA ASP A 60 -12.93 10.53 10.70
C ASP A 60 -12.35 11.24 9.47
N PHE A 61 -11.78 12.43 9.66
CA PHE A 61 -11.05 13.13 8.61
C PHE A 61 -9.79 12.37 8.19
N VAL A 62 -9.00 11.87 9.14
CA VAL A 62 -7.76 11.14 8.85
C VAL A 62 -8.05 9.74 8.27
N THR A 63 -9.10 9.07 8.75
CA THR A 63 -9.51 7.76 8.21
C THR A 63 -10.05 7.87 6.78
N ASN A 64 -10.87 8.87 6.47
CA ASN A 64 -11.40 9.12 5.13
C ASN A 64 -10.35 9.69 4.15
N SER A 65 -9.33 10.36 4.66
CA SER A 65 -8.20 10.86 3.85
C SER A 65 -7.40 9.76 3.15
N ASN A 66 -7.45 8.51 3.66
CA ASN A 66 -6.78 7.36 3.04
C ASN A 66 -7.32 7.05 1.64
N GLY A 67 -8.62 7.27 1.41
CA GLY A 67 -9.24 7.14 0.09
C GLY A 67 -8.70 8.16 -0.91
N TYR A 68 -8.45 9.40 -0.46
CA TYR A 68 -7.98 10.50 -1.31
C TYR A 68 -6.49 10.42 -1.61
N ILE A 69 -5.66 10.02 -0.64
CA ILE A 69 -4.20 9.90 -0.81
C ILE A 69 -3.85 8.92 -1.94
N LYS A 70 -4.67 7.88 -2.15
CA LYS A 70 -4.47 6.88 -3.21
C LYS A 70 -4.60 7.45 -4.63
N TYR A 71 -5.36 8.54 -4.81
CA TYR A 71 -5.62 9.15 -6.11
C TYR A 71 -4.85 10.45 -6.32
N LEU A 72 -4.05 10.89 -5.35
CA LEU A 72 -3.17 12.03 -5.53
C LEU A 72 -1.99 11.63 -6.44
N PRO A 73 -1.74 12.38 -7.53
CA PRO A 73 -0.55 12.16 -8.33
C PRO A 73 0.67 12.63 -7.54
N ILE A 74 1.30 11.70 -6.82
CA ILE A 74 2.50 11.94 -6.04
C ILE A 74 3.70 11.41 -6.82
N ASP A 75 4.65 12.29 -7.10
CA ASP A 75 5.94 11.94 -7.72
C ASP A 75 6.75 11.01 -6.80
N ARG A 76 7.52 10.08 -7.37
CA ARG A 76 8.41 9.15 -6.64
C ARG A 76 9.37 9.84 -5.68
N ASN A 77 9.85 11.04 -6.04
CA ASN A 77 10.74 11.82 -5.16
C ASN A 77 10.01 12.43 -3.96
N THR A 78 8.72 12.72 -4.11
CA THR A 78 7.90 13.21 -3.00
C THR A 78 7.48 12.03 -2.14
N ALA A 79 7.13 10.90 -2.76
CA ALA A 79 6.68 9.69 -2.08
C ALA A 79 7.67 9.22 -1.01
N SER A 80 8.98 9.26 -1.25
CA SER A 80 10.01 8.86 -0.28
C SER A 80 10.15 9.76 0.95
N ILE A 81 9.69 11.02 0.85
CA ILE A 81 9.74 12.00 1.93
C ILE A 81 8.51 11.87 2.84
N ILE A 82 7.35 11.54 2.27
CA ILE A 82 6.06 11.43 2.98
C ILE A 82 5.72 10.00 3.43
N THR A 83 6.34 8.96 2.85
CA THR A 83 6.18 7.56 3.28
C THR A 83 6.29 7.35 4.79
N PRO A 84 7.28 7.87 5.51
CA PRO A 84 7.38 7.63 6.96
C PRO A 84 6.16 8.14 7.72
N ILE A 85 5.62 9.32 7.36
CA ILE A 85 4.46 9.91 8.02
C ILE A 85 3.18 9.10 7.73
N ILE A 86 3.05 8.59 6.51
CA ILE A 86 1.91 7.76 6.09
C ILE A 86 1.95 6.39 6.79
N ASP A 87 3.12 5.78 6.94
CA ASP A 87 3.32 4.52 7.66
C ASP A 87 3.03 4.66 9.18
N PHE A 88 3.37 5.80 9.79
CA PHE A 88 3.03 6.11 11.19
C PHE A 88 1.52 6.31 11.41
N THR A 89 0.86 6.98 10.48
CA THR A 89 -0.59 7.27 10.56
C THR A 89 -1.42 6.01 10.34
N SER A 90 -1.05 5.17 9.37
CA SER A 90 -1.73 3.90 9.11
C SER A 90 -1.56 2.88 10.27
N SER A 91 -0.40 2.88 10.94
CA SER A 91 -0.11 1.98 12.07
C SER A 91 -0.82 2.36 13.37
N SER A 92 -1.10 3.65 13.60
CA SER A 92 -1.79 4.14 14.80
C SER A 92 -3.31 3.99 14.69
N ILE A 93 -3.87 4.25 13.50
CA ILE A 93 -5.30 4.09 13.21
C ILE A 93 -5.74 2.62 13.19
N SER A 94 -4.90 1.73 12.66
CA SER A 94 -5.18 0.28 12.66
C SER A 94 -5.24 -0.33 14.06
N LYS A 95 -4.57 0.28 15.05
CA LYS A 95 -4.62 -0.13 16.45
C LYS A 95 -5.88 0.38 17.19
N GLU A 96 -6.41 1.54 16.82
CA GLU A 96 -7.68 2.05 17.36
C GLU A 96 -8.92 1.36 16.76
N LEU A 97 -8.92 1.06 15.46
CA LEU A 97 -10.03 0.35 14.81
C LEU A 97 -10.19 -1.09 15.32
N ASN A 98 -9.11 -1.74 15.74
CA ASN A 98 -9.15 -3.12 16.25
C ASN A 98 -9.69 -3.19 17.70
N ASN A 99 -9.61 -2.08 18.46
CA ASN A 99 -10.04 -2.03 19.85
C ASN A 99 -11.52 -1.62 20.03
N ASN A 100 -12.20 -1.18 18.96
CA ASN A 100 -13.59 -0.72 19.01
C ASN A 100 -14.59 -1.63 18.28
N ILE A 101 -14.19 -2.85 17.90
CA ILE A 101 -15.12 -3.88 17.42
C ILE A 101 -15.44 -4.81 18.60
N ASN A 102 -16.26 -4.30 19.51
CA ASN A 102 -17.19 -5.14 20.26
C ASN A 102 -18.59 -4.84 19.72
N VAL A 103 -19.43 -5.89 19.62
CA VAL A 103 -20.89 -5.87 19.39
C VAL A 103 -21.38 -5.87 17.92
N TYR A 104 -21.65 -7.06 17.36
CA TYR A 104 -23.01 -7.64 17.27
C TYR A 104 -22.91 -9.03 16.59
N ASN A 105 -23.23 -10.06 17.37
CA ASN A 105 -23.30 -11.45 16.93
C ASN A 105 -24.48 -11.65 15.97
N ASN A 106 -24.21 -12.10 14.75
CA ASN A 106 -25.19 -12.75 13.87
C ASN A 106 -24.73 -14.21 13.65
N PRO A 107 -25.50 -15.24 14.09
CA PRO A 107 -24.99 -16.59 14.20
C PRO A 107 -25.24 -17.42 12.94
N ASN A 108 -24.98 -16.90 11.74
CA ASN A 108 -25.03 -17.71 10.53
C ASN A 108 -24.06 -17.20 9.46
N ILE A 109 -23.30 -18.16 8.91
CA ILE A 109 -22.44 -18.11 7.72
C ILE A 109 -20.95 -17.85 7.99
N ARG A 110 -20.21 -18.96 7.82
CA ARG A 110 -18.74 -19.12 7.73
C ARG A 110 -18.00 -19.00 9.05
N LYS A 111 -17.85 -20.16 9.69
CA LYS A 111 -16.73 -20.47 10.58
C LYS A 111 -15.42 -20.16 9.86
N SER A 112 -14.95 -18.91 9.95
CA SER A 112 -13.52 -18.67 9.99
C SER A 112 -13.05 -19.30 11.28
N VAL A 113 -12.36 -20.43 11.17
CA VAL A 113 -11.67 -21.03 12.30
C VAL A 113 -10.60 -20.03 12.70
N THR A 114 -10.91 -19.17 13.66
CA THR A 114 -9.92 -18.35 14.35
C THR A 114 -9.12 -19.33 15.21
N PHE A 115 -8.09 -19.94 14.61
CA PHE A 115 -7.01 -20.54 15.37
C PHE A 115 -6.30 -19.40 16.10
N SER A 116 -6.79 -19.09 17.30
CA SER A 116 -6.04 -18.34 18.31
C SER A 116 -4.84 -19.19 18.73
N ASN A 117 -3.74 -19.07 17.97
CA ASN A 117 -2.47 -19.69 18.31
C ASN A 117 -1.63 -18.71 19.15
N PRO A 118 -1.23 -19.07 20.39
CA PRO A 118 -0.59 -18.16 21.33
C PRO A 118 0.93 -18.07 21.11
N ASN A 119 1.38 -17.71 19.90
CA ASN A 119 2.82 -17.56 19.60
C ASN A 119 3.10 -16.28 18.80
N HIS A 120 2.95 -15.14 19.47
CA HIS A 120 3.37 -13.83 18.98
C HIS A 120 4.90 -13.69 19.09
N ASN A 121 5.64 -14.23 18.13
CA ASN A 121 7.04 -13.88 17.88
C ASN A 121 7.35 -13.72 16.38
N LEU A 122 6.33 -13.46 15.55
CA LEU A 122 6.53 -13.16 14.14
C LEU A 122 6.66 -11.66 13.93
N SER A 123 7.67 -11.25 13.16
CA SER A 123 7.83 -9.86 12.76
C SER A 123 6.64 -9.39 11.92
N LYS A 124 6.33 -8.09 11.94
CA LYS A 124 5.27 -7.50 11.09
C LYS A 124 5.46 -7.84 9.60
N GLN A 125 6.71 -8.01 9.17
CA GLN A 125 7.04 -8.42 7.80
C GLN A 125 6.64 -9.87 7.52
N GLN A 126 6.88 -10.80 8.45
CA GLN A 126 6.45 -12.20 8.30
C GLN A 126 4.92 -12.31 8.30
N GLN A 127 4.23 -11.56 9.18
CA GLN A 127 2.76 -11.49 9.18
C GLN A 127 2.22 -11.02 7.82
N LYS A 128 2.82 -9.98 7.24
CA LYS A 128 2.41 -9.49 5.91
C LYS A 128 2.53 -10.55 4.82
N ILE A 129 3.57 -11.39 4.85
CA ILE A 129 3.78 -12.46 3.87
C ILE A 129 2.68 -13.53 4.01
N LEU A 130 2.35 -13.92 5.24
CA LEU A 130 1.31 -14.91 5.56
C LEU A 130 -0.07 -14.48 5.06
N TYR A 131 -0.47 -13.23 5.31
CA TYR A 131 -1.80 -12.72 4.95
C TYR A 131 -1.88 -12.08 3.55
N SER A 132 -0.76 -11.95 2.83
CA SER A 132 -0.74 -11.39 1.47
C SER A 132 -1.39 -12.34 0.45
N GLY A 133 -2.37 -11.86 -0.32
CA GLY A 133 -2.92 -12.59 -1.47
C GLY A 133 -4.29 -13.27 -1.28
N ASN A 134 -4.91 -13.16 -0.10
CA ASN A 134 -6.23 -13.79 0.18
C ASN A 134 -7.40 -13.26 -0.65
N THR A 135 -7.25 -12.13 -1.36
CA THR A 135 -8.29 -11.52 -2.20
C THR A 135 -7.90 -11.42 -3.69
N SER A 136 -6.71 -11.90 -4.08
CA SER A 136 -6.22 -11.76 -5.45
C SER A 136 -6.58 -12.98 -6.30
N THR A 137 -7.28 -12.75 -7.41
CA THR A 137 -7.55 -13.73 -8.48
C THR A 137 -6.41 -13.89 -9.48
N LYS A 138 -5.35 -13.07 -9.38
CA LYS A 138 -4.18 -13.17 -10.27
C LYS A 138 -3.23 -14.29 -9.81
N ARG A 139 -2.75 -15.09 -10.76
CA ARG A 139 -1.79 -16.21 -10.59
C ARG A 139 -0.39 -15.80 -10.12
N SER A 140 -0.17 -14.51 -9.84
CA SER A 140 1.15 -13.98 -9.49
C SER A 140 1.36 -13.97 -7.98
N VAL A 141 2.32 -14.77 -7.50
CA VAL A 141 2.85 -14.70 -6.12
C VAL A 141 4.11 -13.82 -6.08
N SER A 142 4.29 -13.02 -5.02
CA SER A 142 5.44 -12.12 -4.90
C SER A 142 6.76 -12.88 -4.73
N GLU A 143 7.87 -12.33 -5.22
CA GLU A 143 9.20 -12.96 -5.12
C GLU A 143 9.61 -13.27 -3.67
N THR A 144 9.26 -12.39 -2.72
CA THR A 144 9.50 -12.63 -1.29
C THR A 144 8.69 -13.83 -0.79
N LYS A 145 7.45 -13.99 -1.23
CA LYS A 145 6.60 -15.13 -0.86
C LYS A 145 7.16 -16.43 -1.44
N LYS A 146 7.66 -16.41 -2.69
CA LYS A 146 8.33 -17.57 -3.29
C LYS A 146 9.55 -18.01 -2.49
N LYS A 147 10.41 -17.06 -2.11
CA LYS A 147 11.58 -17.32 -1.25
C LYS A 147 11.18 -17.86 0.13
N TYR A 148 10.09 -17.35 0.70
CA TYR A 148 9.56 -17.85 1.97
C TYR A 148 9.11 -19.31 1.86
N VAL A 149 8.36 -19.67 0.81
CA VAL A 149 7.91 -21.05 0.56
C VAL A 149 9.13 -21.98 0.41
N ALA A 150 10.13 -21.60 -0.40
CA ALA A 150 11.35 -22.38 -0.55
C ALA A 150 12.11 -22.53 0.78
N ALA A 151 12.24 -21.46 1.57
CA ALA A 151 12.88 -21.51 2.88
C ALA A 151 12.11 -22.42 3.86
N SER A 152 10.78 -22.40 3.85
CA SER A 152 9.95 -23.29 4.68
C SER A 152 10.09 -24.76 4.30
N GLN A 153 10.48 -25.04 3.06
CA GLN A 153 10.83 -26.37 2.56
C GLN A 153 12.33 -26.70 2.70
N ASN A 154 13.06 -25.95 3.52
CA ASN A 154 14.51 -26.08 3.70
C ASN A 154 15.30 -26.01 2.38
N TRP A 155 14.81 -25.26 1.39
CA TRP A 155 15.39 -25.22 0.04
C TRP A 155 15.46 -26.58 -0.66
N HIS A 156 14.54 -27.51 -0.36
CA HIS A 156 14.41 -28.78 -1.06
C HIS A 156 13.10 -28.84 -1.85
N CYS A 157 13.16 -29.47 -3.02
CA CYS A 157 12.01 -29.68 -3.90
C CYS A 157 10.97 -30.51 -3.16
N LYS A 158 9.71 -30.04 -3.13
CA LYS A 158 8.63 -30.74 -2.42
C LYS A 158 8.42 -32.18 -2.91
N GLN A 159 8.72 -32.44 -4.18
CA GLN A 159 8.40 -33.71 -4.82
C GLN A 159 9.57 -34.70 -4.89
N CYS A 160 10.76 -34.26 -5.31
CA CYS A 160 11.92 -35.15 -5.44
C CYS A 160 12.98 -34.96 -4.35
N GLN A 161 12.75 -34.05 -3.39
CA GLN A 161 13.63 -33.81 -2.24
C GLN A 161 15.07 -33.38 -2.58
N LYS A 162 15.41 -33.11 -3.84
CA LYS A 162 16.71 -32.51 -4.19
C LYS A 162 16.76 -31.04 -3.80
N GLN A 163 17.94 -30.52 -3.52
CA GLN A 163 18.14 -29.10 -3.26
C GLN A 163 17.66 -28.25 -4.44
N LEU A 164 16.89 -27.21 -4.16
CA LEU A 164 16.34 -26.29 -5.14
C LEU A 164 17.45 -25.39 -5.72
N PRO A 165 17.60 -25.30 -7.05
CA PRO A 165 18.50 -24.34 -7.67
C PRO A 165 17.94 -22.91 -7.56
N ALA A 166 18.75 -21.91 -7.90
CA ALA A 166 18.32 -20.50 -7.87
C ALA A 166 17.10 -20.20 -8.76
N TRP A 167 16.88 -20.99 -9.82
CA TRP A 167 15.77 -20.89 -10.77
C TRP A 167 14.64 -21.89 -10.47
N PHE A 168 14.35 -22.14 -9.19
CA PHE A 168 13.18 -22.92 -8.79
C PHE A 168 11.88 -22.20 -9.12
N GLU A 169 10.79 -22.96 -9.20
CA GLU A 169 9.46 -22.45 -9.49
C GLU A 169 8.55 -22.74 -8.29
N VAL A 170 7.60 -21.85 -8.03
CA VAL A 170 6.60 -22.02 -6.97
C VAL A 170 5.24 -22.14 -7.65
N ASP A 171 4.53 -23.19 -7.29
CA ASP A 171 3.26 -23.54 -7.89
C ASP A 171 2.22 -23.81 -6.80
N HIS A 172 0.94 -23.75 -7.18
CA HIS A 172 -0.16 -24.00 -6.27
C HIS A 172 -0.40 -25.49 -6.11
N VAL A 173 -0.56 -25.98 -4.88
CA VAL A 173 -0.94 -27.39 -4.62
C VAL A 173 -2.31 -27.68 -5.23
N ILE A 174 -3.27 -26.79 -5.00
CA ILE A 174 -4.56 -26.73 -5.67
C ILE A 174 -4.55 -25.50 -6.57
N LYS A 175 -4.73 -25.67 -7.88
CA LYS A 175 -4.78 -24.54 -8.83
C LYS A 175 -5.90 -23.57 -8.48
N LEU A 176 -5.68 -22.28 -8.80
CA LEU A 176 -6.68 -21.23 -8.62
C LEU A 176 -8.01 -21.54 -9.37
N GLU A 177 -7.95 -22.19 -10.53
CA GLU A 177 -9.13 -22.58 -11.31
C GLU A 177 -10.00 -23.64 -10.62
N TYR A 178 -9.40 -24.45 -9.75
CA TYR A 178 -10.08 -25.48 -8.94
C TYR A 178 -10.38 -24.99 -7.51
N GLY A 179 -10.43 -23.68 -7.28
CA GLY A 179 -10.73 -23.09 -5.97
C GLY A 179 -9.52 -22.98 -5.04
N GLY A 180 -8.30 -23.13 -5.56
CA GLY A 180 -7.07 -22.88 -4.83
C GLY A 180 -6.91 -21.44 -4.36
N SER A 181 -6.10 -21.24 -3.32
CA SER A 181 -5.80 -19.92 -2.77
C SER A 181 -4.34 -19.53 -3.01
N ASN A 182 -4.02 -18.25 -2.88
CA ASN A 182 -2.65 -17.77 -2.89
C ASN A 182 -1.97 -17.88 -1.51
N ALA A 183 -2.55 -18.58 -0.53
CA ALA A 183 -1.99 -18.72 0.81
C ALA A 183 -0.77 -19.67 0.81
N ILE A 184 0.11 -19.51 1.80
CA ILE A 184 1.42 -20.20 1.83
C ILE A 184 1.26 -21.72 1.92
N ASP A 185 0.24 -22.18 2.62
CA ASP A 185 -0.14 -23.59 2.75
C ASP A 185 -0.53 -24.24 1.41
N ASN A 186 -1.05 -23.45 0.46
CA ASN A 186 -1.39 -23.91 -0.89
C ASN A 186 -0.26 -23.65 -1.91
N LEU A 187 0.96 -23.33 -1.47
CA LEU A 187 2.10 -23.10 -2.35
C LEU A 187 3.22 -24.11 -2.07
N GLU A 188 3.84 -24.62 -3.13
CA GLU A 188 4.98 -25.52 -3.05
C GLU A 188 6.10 -25.09 -3.99
N ALA A 189 7.35 -25.17 -3.51
CA ALA A 189 8.53 -24.92 -4.31
C ALA A 189 9.02 -26.23 -4.97
N LEU A 190 9.16 -26.20 -6.28
CA LEU A 190 9.49 -27.34 -7.14
C LEU A 190 10.73 -27.04 -7.99
N CYS A 191 11.50 -28.09 -8.29
CA CYS A 191 12.50 -28.00 -9.35
C CYS A 191 11.80 -28.00 -10.73
N ARG A 192 12.50 -27.48 -11.74
CA ARG A 192 11.96 -27.35 -13.10
C ARG A 192 11.43 -28.67 -13.68
N ASP A 193 12.10 -29.78 -13.41
CA ASP A 193 11.67 -31.11 -13.87
C ASP A 193 10.35 -31.56 -13.21
N CYS A 194 10.21 -31.36 -11.90
CA CYS A 194 9.00 -31.74 -11.18
C CYS A 194 7.83 -30.83 -11.51
N HIS A 195 8.08 -29.53 -11.65
CA HIS A 195 7.06 -28.57 -12.07
C HIS A 195 6.57 -28.85 -13.50
N GLY A 196 7.48 -29.12 -14.44
CA GLY A 196 7.13 -29.50 -15.80
C GLY A 196 6.31 -30.79 -15.86
N ARG A 197 6.69 -31.81 -15.08
CA ARG A 197 5.92 -33.06 -14.96
C ARG A 197 4.53 -32.81 -14.40
N LYS A 198 4.40 -32.01 -13.33
CA LYS A 198 3.11 -31.66 -12.73
C LYS A 198 2.22 -30.95 -13.76
N THR A 199 2.74 -29.93 -14.43
CA THR A 199 2.02 -29.19 -15.48
C THR A 199 1.56 -30.11 -16.61
N ALA A 200 2.40 -31.06 -17.04
CA ALA A 200 2.03 -32.03 -18.07
C ALA A 200 0.92 -32.98 -17.59
N CYS A 201 1.00 -33.50 -16.37
CA CYS A 201 -0.02 -34.36 -15.78
C CYS A 201 -1.38 -33.68 -15.63
N GLU A 202 -1.41 -32.38 -15.37
CA GLU A 202 -2.66 -31.63 -15.17
C GLU A 202 -3.31 -31.13 -16.46
N ASN A 203 -2.61 -31.22 -17.58
CA ASN A 203 -3.11 -30.82 -18.91
C ASN A 203 -3.42 -32.05 -19.81
N LEU A 204 -3.28 -33.26 -19.27
CA LEU A 204 -3.72 -34.53 -19.87
C LEU A 204 -5.18 -34.79 -19.53
#